data_AF-A0A6A6KG26-F1
#
_entry.id   AF-A0A6A6KG26-F1
#
_cell.length_a   1.000
_cell.length_b   1.000
_cell.length_c   1.000
_cell.angle_alpha   90.00
_cell.angle_beta   90.00
_cell.angle_gamma   90.00
#
_symmetry.space_group_name_H-M   'P 1'
#
loop_
_entity.id
_entity.type
_entity.pdbx_description
1 polymer ?
#
loop_
_entity_poly.entity_id
_entity_poly.type
_entity_poly.pdbx_seq_one_letter_code
_entity_poly.pdbx_strand_id
1 'polypeptide(L)'
;MALLRVSTPTEAEGKHDQNIGEKHLKRNEQTMDLATPMGSASTNSSMGEQDKKNFTTLVNNPGCNYKKGKWVVDNSRPLYSGLGCKQWLAQMWACQLTQRTDFAYEKLRWQPNNCQMEEFEGAKFLKRMQDKTLAFVGDSVGRQQFQSLMCMITGGKERPDVIDVGQEYGLVKPRGGVRPNGWAFRFPSTNTTVLYYWSACLCDLEPIDKKNPATDYAMHLDRPPAFLHLFLHKMDVLVLNTGHHWNRGKLRANHWVVHVDGMPNKKLAMIGDAKNFTIHGIVNWVNKQLPKYPRLKAFYRSISPRHFVNGDWNTGGSCDNTTPMSVGKEILQDESSDYSAGNAVKGTGVKLLDITALSQLRDEGHISRFSITASPAVQDCLHWCLPGVPDTWNEILFALISDMSKLQDE
;
A
#
# COMPACT_ATOMS: atom_id res chain seq x y z
N MET A 1 -22.20 -9.22 -6.50
CA MET A 1 -21.15 -10.10 -5.90
C MET A 1 -21.42 -10.27 -4.41
N ALA A 2 -22.03 -11.39 -4.04
CA ALA A 2 -22.15 -11.82 -2.65
C ALA A 2 -20.93 -12.66 -2.26
N LEU A 3 -20.50 -12.57 -1.00
CA LEU A 3 -19.53 -13.51 -0.42
C LEU A 3 -20.29 -14.79 -0.05
N LEU A 4 -20.23 -15.81 -0.89
CA LEU A 4 -20.71 -17.14 -0.53
C LEU A 4 -19.75 -17.78 0.48
N ARG A 5 -20.26 -18.07 1.68
CA ARG A 5 -19.60 -18.96 2.64
C ARG A 5 -19.62 -20.38 2.05
N VAL A 6 -18.46 -21.03 1.99
CA VAL A 6 -18.39 -22.46 1.71
C VAL A 6 -18.38 -23.20 3.05
N SER A 7 -19.44 -23.94 3.32
CA SER A 7 -19.50 -24.93 4.40
C SER A 7 -19.30 -26.32 3.79
N THR A 8 -18.47 -27.16 4.39
CA THR A 8 -18.35 -28.59 4.02
C THR A 8 -18.37 -29.47 5.27
N PRO A 9 -18.82 -30.74 5.18
CA PRO A 9 -19.38 -31.46 6.32
C PRO A 9 -18.35 -32.22 7.15
N THR A 10 -18.79 -32.64 8.34
CA THR A 10 -18.12 -33.57 9.24
C THR A 10 -18.48 -35.03 8.94
N GLU A 11 -17.46 -35.87 8.85
CA GLU A 11 -17.42 -37.32 9.14
C GLU A 11 -15.92 -37.63 9.36
N ALA A 12 -15.44 -38.63 10.10
CA ALA A 12 -15.92 -39.49 11.18
C ALA A 12 -14.79 -40.53 11.35
N GLU A 13 -14.16 -40.55 12.53
CA GLU A 13 -13.19 -41.51 13.11
C GLU A 13 -12.50 -42.63 12.29
N GLY A 14 -11.19 -42.77 12.55
CA GLY A 14 -10.43 -44.01 12.34
C GLY A 14 -9.18 -44.04 13.24
N LYS A 15 -9.26 -44.72 14.40
CA LYS A 15 -8.13 -44.86 15.34
C LYS A 15 -7.15 -45.95 14.90
N HIS A 16 -5.86 -45.72 15.13
CA HIS A 16 -4.95 -46.81 15.52
C HIS A 16 -3.77 -46.29 16.35
N ASP A 17 -3.60 -46.85 17.55
CA ASP A 17 -2.40 -46.68 18.38
C ASP A 17 -1.22 -47.51 17.84
N GLN A 18 0.02 -47.01 17.97
CA GLN A 18 1.03 -47.55 18.91
C GLN A 18 2.45 -46.93 18.74
N ASN A 19 2.81 -46.07 19.70
CA ASN A 19 3.90 -46.25 20.69
C ASN A 19 5.42 -46.31 20.31
N ILE A 20 6.23 -45.78 21.26
CA ILE A 20 7.68 -45.93 21.53
C ILE A 20 8.70 -45.18 20.65
N GLY A 21 9.58 -44.37 21.29
CA GLY A 21 10.82 -43.90 20.68
C GLY A 21 11.55 -42.72 21.33
N GLU A 22 11.85 -42.73 22.64
CA GLU A 22 12.69 -41.70 23.26
C GLU A 22 14.15 -41.73 22.76
N LYS A 23 14.79 -40.56 22.64
CA LYS A 23 16.25 -40.43 22.84
C LYS A 23 16.69 -39.01 23.23
N HIS A 24 17.50 -38.95 24.29
CA HIS A 24 18.08 -37.74 24.88
C HIS A 24 18.98 -36.93 23.94
N LEU A 25 19.06 -35.62 24.22
CA LEU A 25 20.34 -34.89 24.20
C LEU A 25 20.43 -33.95 25.41
N LYS A 26 21.65 -33.80 25.96
CA LYS A 26 21.90 -33.22 27.29
C LYS A 26 22.25 -31.72 27.22
N ARG A 27 21.79 -31.00 28.24
CA ARG A 27 22.25 -29.66 28.64
C ARG A 27 23.65 -29.75 29.26
N ASN A 28 24.48 -28.74 29.05
CA ASN A 28 25.52 -28.34 30.01
C ASN A 28 25.82 -26.85 29.84
N GLU A 29 25.68 -26.09 30.92
CA GLU A 29 26.18 -24.71 31.05
C GLU A 29 27.48 -24.74 31.86
N GLN A 30 28.41 -23.82 31.59
CA GLN A 30 29.41 -23.39 32.56
C GLN A 30 29.91 -21.97 32.22
N THR A 31 30.45 -21.29 33.23
CA THR A 31 30.48 -19.82 33.38
C THR A 31 31.90 -19.27 33.62
N MET A 32 32.03 -17.93 33.67
CA MET A 32 33.19 -17.13 34.19
C MET A 32 34.43 -17.05 33.26
N ASP A 33 35.23 -15.98 33.22
CA ASP A 33 35.14 -14.65 33.88
C ASP A 33 35.95 -13.52 33.15
N LEU A 34 35.91 -12.31 33.71
CA LEU A 34 36.57 -11.05 33.28
C LEU A 34 38.09 -11.08 33.00
N ALA A 35 38.56 -10.17 32.11
CA ALA A 35 39.74 -9.32 32.35
C ALA A 35 39.81 -8.07 31.41
N THR A 36 40.16 -6.90 31.99
CA THR A 36 40.50 -5.64 31.28
C THR A 36 42.03 -5.42 31.29
N PRO A 37 42.59 -4.53 30.45
CA PRO A 37 43.36 -3.41 31.05
C PRO A 37 43.22 -2.04 30.34
N MET A 38 43.78 -0.99 30.97
CA MET A 38 43.56 0.44 30.73
C MET A 38 44.68 1.17 29.93
N GLY A 39 44.32 2.32 29.31
CA GLY A 39 45.19 3.51 29.09
C GLY A 39 46.09 3.46 27.84
N SER A 40 46.61 4.56 27.26
CA SER A 40 46.42 6.02 27.42
C SER A 40 47.05 6.71 26.15
N ALA A 41 47.06 8.02 25.86
CA ALA A 41 46.66 9.26 26.55
C ALA A 41 46.26 10.35 25.50
N SER A 42 46.15 11.63 25.90
CA SER A 42 45.80 12.78 25.04
C SER A 42 46.96 13.78 24.82
N THR A 43 47.02 14.45 23.65
CA THR A 43 47.76 15.72 23.45
C THR A 43 47.04 16.66 22.47
N ASN A 44 46.99 17.95 22.81
CA ASN A 44 46.54 19.05 21.96
C ASN A 44 47.75 19.82 21.39
N SER A 45 47.62 20.38 20.19
CA SER A 45 48.36 21.60 19.80
C SER A 45 47.56 22.40 18.77
N SER A 46 47.82 23.71 18.67
CA SER A 46 46.90 24.70 18.11
C SER A 46 47.46 25.50 16.93
N MET A 47 46.55 25.86 16.01
CA MET A 47 46.58 27.02 15.11
C MET A 47 47.64 27.07 13.99
N GLY A 48 47.12 27.14 12.76
CA GLY A 48 47.77 27.69 11.57
C GLY A 48 46.67 28.23 10.64
N GLU A 49 46.59 29.55 10.51
CA GLU A 49 45.50 30.27 9.83
C GLU A 49 45.85 30.55 8.35
N GLN A 50 45.04 30.09 7.40
CA GLN A 50 45.08 30.56 6.00
C GLN A 50 43.71 30.55 5.32
N ASP A 51 43.26 31.75 4.93
CA ASP A 51 42.09 31.99 4.07
C ASP A 51 42.23 31.35 2.69
N LYS A 52 41.33 30.42 2.33
CA LYS A 52 41.01 30.13 0.91
C LYS A 52 39.52 29.87 0.68
N LYS A 53 38.83 30.95 0.31
CA LYS A 53 37.69 31.02 -0.62
C LYS A 53 36.58 29.97 -0.45
N ASN A 54 35.46 30.40 0.11
CA ASN A 54 34.17 29.72 -0.03
C ASN A 54 33.80 29.57 -1.52
N PHE A 55 34.17 28.45 -2.12
CA PHE A 55 33.32 27.85 -3.13
C PHE A 55 32.02 27.46 -2.43
N THR A 56 30.99 28.30 -2.55
CA THR A 56 29.62 27.81 -2.47
C THR A 56 29.44 26.83 -3.63
N THR A 57 29.77 25.57 -3.38
CA THR A 57 29.23 24.47 -4.16
C THR A 57 27.73 24.66 -4.17
N LEU A 58 27.18 24.91 -5.35
CA LEU A 58 25.76 24.73 -5.59
C LEU A 58 25.47 23.27 -5.25
N VAL A 59 24.97 23.05 -4.04
CA VAL A 59 24.39 21.77 -3.66
C VAL A 59 23.12 21.66 -4.50
N ASN A 60 23.28 21.13 -5.71
CA ASN A 60 22.20 20.57 -6.50
C ASN A 60 21.53 19.53 -5.61
N ASN A 61 20.52 19.95 -4.86
CA ASN A 61 19.92 19.17 -3.80
C ASN A 61 19.22 17.97 -4.47
N PRO A 62 19.79 16.75 -4.42
CA PRO A 62 19.18 15.62 -5.10
C PRO A 62 17.88 15.35 -4.35
N GLY A 63 16.75 15.41 -5.05
CA GLY A 63 15.42 15.32 -4.43
C GLY A 63 15.31 14.14 -3.46
N CYS A 64 14.60 14.34 -2.35
CA CYS A 64 14.61 13.41 -1.22
C CYS A 64 14.20 11.99 -1.64
N ASN A 65 15.07 11.01 -1.36
CA ASN A 65 14.88 9.63 -1.78
C ASN A 65 14.05 8.86 -0.73
N TYR A 66 12.75 9.15 -0.67
CA TYR A 66 11.83 8.66 0.36
C TYR A 66 11.78 7.13 0.54
N LYS A 67 12.26 6.32 -0.43
CA LYS A 67 12.33 4.86 -0.31
C LYS A 67 13.46 4.37 0.61
N LYS A 68 14.52 5.18 0.81
CA LYS A 68 15.67 4.85 1.67
C LYS A 68 15.50 5.51 3.03
N GLY A 69 15.77 4.78 4.09
CA GLY A 69 15.42 5.21 5.44
C GLY A 69 15.36 4.06 6.42
N LYS A 70 14.82 4.34 7.60
CA LYS A 70 14.60 3.35 8.66
C LYS A 70 13.32 3.63 9.43
N TRP A 71 12.78 2.59 10.06
CA TRP A 71 11.68 2.74 11.00
C TRP A 71 12.19 3.22 12.36
N VAL A 72 11.54 4.24 12.90
CA VAL A 72 11.82 4.83 14.22
C VAL A 72 10.55 4.85 15.06
N VAL A 73 10.70 4.80 16.39
CA VAL A 73 9.58 5.00 17.32
C VAL A 73 9.26 6.49 17.39
N ASP A 74 7.98 6.82 17.32
CA ASP A 74 7.46 8.18 17.42
C ASP A 74 6.24 8.23 18.35
N ASN A 75 6.38 8.97 19.46
CA ASN A 75 5.33 9.08 20.47
C ASN A 75 4.20 10.04 20.09
N SER A 76 4.31 10.76 18.97
CA SER A 76 3.21 11.55 18.39
C SER A 76 2.19 10.69 17.62
N ARG A 77 2.47 9.39 17.44
CA ARG A 77 1.68 8.46 16.62
C ARG A 77 0.79 7.53 17.46
N PRO A 78 -0.35 7.06 16.91
CA PRO A 78 -0.86 7.30 15.55
C PRO A 78 -1.49 8.68 15.34
N LEU A 79 -1.59 9.12 14.07
CA LEU A 79 -2.19 10.41 13.68
C LEU A 79 -3.72 10.49 13.90
N TYR A 80 -4.37 9.34 14.12
CA TYR A 80 -5.80 9.21 14.42
C TYR A 80 -6.05 7.90 15.17
N SER A 81 -7.22 7.78 15.81
CA SER A 81 -7.67 6.50 16.37
C SER A 81 -8.53 5.72 15.36
N GLY A 82 -8.21 4.43 15.17
CA GLY A 82 -9.00 3.51 14.35
C GLY A 82 -10.40 3.25 14.93
N LEU A 83 -10.53 3.29 16.27
CA LEU A 83 -11.82 3.31 16.96
C LEU A 83 -12.65 4.57 16.63
N GLY A 84 -11.99 5.72 16.42
CA GLY A 84 -12.63 6.99 16.09
C GLY A 84 -13.11 7.10 14.64
N CYS A 85 -12.32 6.61 13.68
CA CYS A 85 -12.50 6.88 12.23
C CYS A 85 -13.66 6.12 11.54
N LYS A 86 -14.80 5.94 12.20
CA LYS A 86 -15.92 5.07 11.77
C LYS A 86 -16.57 5.50 10.45
N GLN A 87 -16.56 6.80 10.13
CA GLN A 87 -17.14 7.33 8.88
C GLN A 87 -16.37 6.88 7.62
N TRP A 88 -15.04 6.72 7.74
CA TRP A 88 -14.16 6.52 6.58
C TRP A 88 -13.56 5.12 6.51
N LEU A 89 -13.29 4.51 7.67
CA LEU A 89 -12.59 3.23 7.79
C LEU A 89 -13.56 2.05 7.81
N ALA A 90 -13.33 1.05 6.94
CA ALA A 90 -14.05 -0.20 7.05
C ALA A 90 -13.69 -0.91 8.37
N GLN A 91 -14.71 -1.25 9.18
CA GLN A 91 -14.51 -1.84 10.51
C GLN A 91 -13.58 -3.06 10.51
N MET A 92 -13.59 -3.87 9.44
CA MET A 92 -12.73 -5.05 9.29
C MET A 92 -11.22 -4.74 9.19
N TRP A 93 -10.84 -3.48 9.01
CA TRP A 93 -9.46 -3.00 8.96
C TRP A 93 -9.09 -2.13 10.19
N ALA A 94 -10.08 -1.73 10.99
CA ALA A 94 -9.89 -1.03 12.25
C ALA A 94 -9.61 -2.03 13.37
N CYS A 95 -8.35 -2.46 13.53
CA CYS A 95 -8.00 -3.48 14.52
C CYS A 95 -8.29 -3.06 15.98
N GLN A 96 -8.37 -1.76 16.25
CA GLN A 96 -8.87 -1.20 17.52
C GLN A 96 -10.36 -1.50 17.81
N LEU A 97 -11.13 -2.01 16.84
CA LEU A 97 -12.52 -2.50 17.01
C LEU A 97 -12.60 -4.02 17.23
N THR A 98 -11.46 -4.70 17.31
CA THR A 98 -11.38 -6.17 17.42
C THR A 98 -10.82 -6.58 18.78
N GLN A 99 -10.52 -7.87 18.93
CA GLN A 99 -9.85 -8.44 20.10
C GLN A 99 -8.32 -8.21 20.14
N ARG A 100 -7.74 -7.42 19.22
CA ARG A 100 -6.32 -7.07 19.25
C ARG A 100 -5.99 -6.22 20.48
N THR A 101 -4.86 -6.49 21.12
CA THR A 101 -4.39 -5.77 22.32
C THR A 101 -3.00 -5.18 22.17
N ASP A 102 -2.20 -5.68 21.22
CA ASP A 102 -0.89 -5.16 20.87
C ASP A 102 -1.01 -4.03 19.83
N PHE A 103 -0.70 -2.80 20.23
CA PHE A 103 -0.77 -1.61 19.36
C PHE A 103 0.58 -0.87 19.25
N ALA A 104 1.69 -1.49 19.65
CA ALA A 104 3.03 -0.89 19.56
C ALA A 104 3.43 -0.55 18.11
N TYR A 105 2.91 -1.29 17.13
CA TYR A 105 3.14 -1.07 15.70
C TYR A 105 2.58 0.27 15.18
N GLU A 106 1.58 0.84 15.86
CA GLU A 106 0.98 2.14 15.51
C GLU A 106 1.91 3.32 15.83
N LYS A 107 2.94 3.11 16.66
CA LYS A 107 3.91 4.12 17.10
C LYS A 107 5.16 4.21 16.21
N LEU A 108 5.16 3.58 15.03
CA LEU A 108 6.31 3.58 14.14
C LEU A 108 6.14 4.57 12.98
N ARG A 109 7.14 5.44 12.79
CA ARG A 109 7.25 6.39 11.68
C ARG A 109 8.44 6.01 10.79
N TRP A 110 8.32 6.24 9.49
CA TRP A 110 9.42 6.09 8.55
C TRP A 110 10.25 7.38 8.52
N GLN A 111 11.55 7.27 8.77
CA GLN A 111 12.49 8.37 8.66
C GLN A 111 13.36 8.16 7.41
N PRO A 112 13.19 8.98 6.35
CA PRO A 112 14.07 8.93 5.19
C PRO A 112 15.53 9.24 5.54
N ASN A 113 16.45 8.69 4.76
CA ASN A 113 17.88 8.98 4.88
C ASN A 113 18.24 10.31 4.22
N ASN A 114 19.09 11.10 4.88
CA ASN A 114 19.67 12.35 4.39
C ASN A 114 18.67 13.48 4.06
N CYS A 115 17.38 13.31 4.39
CA CYS A 115 16.36 14.35 4.23
C CYS A 115 15.26 14.21 5.30
N GLN A 116 14.56 15.32 5.55
CA GLN A 116 13.39 15.36 6.42
C GLN A 116 12.11 15.22 5.59
N MET A 117 11.18 14.40 6.06
CA MET A 117 9.81 14.35 5.54
C MET A 117 8.97 15.40 6.28
N GLU A 118 8.17 16.17 5.56
CA GLU A 118 7.24 17.13 6.17
C GLU A 118 6.19 16.38 6.99
N GLU A 119 6.03 16.74 8.26
CA GLU A 119 5.04 16.10 9.14
C GLU A 119 3.62 16.33 8.59
N PHE A 120 2.85 15.24 8.50
CA PHE A 120 1.53 15.27 7.89
C PHE A 120 0.51 15.95 8.80
N GLU A 121 -0.19 16.96 8.26
CA GLU A 121 -1.37 17.56 8.87
C GLU A 121 -2.50 17.66 7.85
N GLY A 122 -3.72 17.27 8.22
CA GLY A 122 -4.87 17.32 7.32
C GLY A 122 -5.13 18.71 6.73
N ALA A 123 -4.89 19.79 7.49
CA ALA A 123 -5.01 21.16 7.00
C ALA A 123 -3.95 21.50 5.94
N LYS A 124 -2.70 21.07 6.11
CA LYS A 124 -1.63 21.24 5.11
C LYS A 124 -1.92 20.44 3.84
N PHE A 125 -2.42 19.21 3.99
CA PHE A 125 -2.86 18.38 2.87
C PHE A 125 -3.97 19.06 2.07
N LEU A 126 -5.06 19.48 2.73
CA LEU A 126 -6.18 20.15 2.07
C LEU A 126 -5.78 21.47 1.41
N LYS A 127 -4.88 22.26 2.01
CA LYS A 127 -4.34 23.47 1.38
C LYS A 127 -3.49 23.15 0.14
N ARG A 128 -2.66 22.10 0.18
CA ARG A 128 -1.84 21.66 -0.96
C ARG A 128 -2.67 21.10 -2.11
N MET A 129 -3.78 20.45 -1.76
CA MET A 129 -4.76 19.85 -2.67
C MET A 129 -5.97 20.76 -2.97
N GLN A 130 -5.89 22.04 -2.63
CA GLN A 130 -6.96 23.00 -2.92
C GLN A 130 -7.26 23.02 -4.43
N ASP A 131 -8.57 22.97 -4.74
CA ASP A 131 -9.15 22.92 -6.09
C ASP A 131 -8.66 21.73 -6.95
N LYS A 132 -8.19 20.65 -6.32
CA LYS A 132 -7.62 19.46 -6.99
C LYS A 132 -8.33 18.16 -6.61
N THR A 133 -8.23 17.18 -7.52
CA THR A 133 -8.71 15.81 -7.29
C THR A 133 -7.55 14.82 -7.17
N LEU A 134 -7.51 14.06 -6.07
CA LEU A 134 -6.67 12.87 -5.88
C LEU A 134 -7.50 11.60 -6.10
N ALA A 135 -7.05 10.75 -7.02
CA ALA A 135 -7.69 9.47 -7.35
C ALA A 135 -6.77 8.29 -7.01
N PHE A 136 -7.24 7.38 -6.15
CA PHE A 136 -6.67 6.04 -5.99
C PHE A 136 -7.40 5.06 -6.91
N VAL A 137 -6.68 4.34 -7.77
CA VAL A 137 -7.27 3.35 -8.68
C VAL A 137 -6.52 2.04 -8.57
N GLY A 138 -7.21 0.98 -8.13
CA GLY A 138 -6.55 -0.30 -7.90
C GLY A 138 -7.36 -1.32 -7.08
N ASP A 139 -6.63 -2.20 -6.40
CA ASP A 139 -7.17 -3.30 -5.60
C ASP A 139 -7.57 -2.90 -4.16
N SER A 140 -7.86 -3.89 -3.31
CA SER A 140 -8.26 -3.68 -1.92
C SER A 140 -7.21 -2.96 -1.07
N VAL A 141 -5.93 -3.06 -1.42
CA VAL A 141 -4.84 -2.39 -0.69
C VAL A 141 -4.68 -0.94 -1.16
N GLY A 142 -5.14 -0.60 -2.37
CA GLY A 142 -5.37 0.79 -2.78
C GLY A 142 -6.52 1.41 -1.99
N ARG A 143 -7.60 0.65 -1.75
CA ARG A 143 -8.71 1.09 -0.89
C ARG A 143 -8.28 1.31 0.56
N GLN A 144 -7.38 0.48 1.11
CA GLN A 144 -6.81 0.72 2.45
C GLN A 144 -6.07 2.05 2.50
N GLN A 145 -5.23 2.35 1.51
CA GLN A 145 -4.51 3.61 1.44
C GLN A 145 -5.44 4.83 1.33
N PHE A 146 -6.51 4.73 0.52
CA PHE A 146 -7.56 5.75 0.46
C PHE A 146 -8.25 5.97 1.81
N GLN A 147 -8.67 4.90 2.50
CA GLN A 147 -9.36 5.03 3.79
C GLN A 147 -8.44 5.56 4.90
N SER A 148 -7.17 5.13 4.91
CA SER A 148 -6.09 5.70 5.72
C SER A 148 -5.99 7.22 5.51
N LEU A 149 -5.88 7.68 4.26
CA LEU A 149 -5.76 9.11 3.97
C LEU A 149 -6.98 9.90 4.45
N MET A 150 -8.20 9.38 4.24
CA MET A 150 -9.42 10.03 4.74
C MET A 150 -9.40 10.15 6.28
N CYS A 151 -8.90 9.14 6.99
CA CYS A 151 -8.71 9.21 8.44
C CYS A 151 -7.63 10.23 8.84
N MET A 152 -6.49 10.26 8.16
CA MET A 152 -5.41 11.22 8.44
C MET A 152 -5.86 12.67 8.21
N ILE A 153 -6.58 12.95 7.12
CA ILE A 153 -7.09 14.30 6.81
C ILE A 153 -8.09 14.77 7.89
N THR A 154 -8.91 13.86 8.41
CA THR A 154 -9.97 14.18 9.38
C THR A 154 -9.53 14.04 10.84
N GLY A 155 -8.31 13.58 11.12
CA GLY A 155 -7.87 13.19 12.46
C GLY A 155 -8.71 12.07 13.07
N GLY A 156 -9.31 11.22 12.23
CA GLY A 156 -10.25 10.18 12.61
C GLY A 156 -11.59 10.69 13.15
N LYS A 157 -11.94 11.97 12.94
CA LYS A 157 -13.20 12.55 13.41
C LYS A 157 -14.29 12.44 12.34
N GLU A 158 -15.55 12.40 12.79
CA GLU A 158 -16.69 12.60 11.90
C GLU A 158 -16.67 14.03 11.33
N ARG A 159 -16.98 14.13 10.04
CA ARG A 159 -16.99 15.37 9.27
C ARG A 159 -18.26 15.38 8.40
N PRO A 160 -19.39 15.89 8.92
CA PRO A 160 -20.66 15.98 8.20
C PRO A 160 -20.64 17.03 7.08
N ASP A 161 -19.62 17.90 7.06
CA ASP A 161 -19.36 18.88 6.00
C ASP A 161 -18.75 18.27 4.73
N VAL A 162 -18.23 17.03 4.81
CA VAL A 162 -17.63 16.34 3.66
C VAL A 162 -18.73 15.67 2.83
N ILE A 163 -18.78 16.01 1.54
CA ILE A 163 -19.86 15.64 0.62
C ILE A 163 -19.48 14.39 -0.18
N ASP A 164 -20.37 13.39 -0.28
CA ASP A 164 -20.25 12.31 -1.26
C ASP A 164 -20.60 12.83 -2.66
N VAL A 165 -19.61 12.84 -3.54
CA VAL A 165 -19.70 13.31 -4.93
C VAL A 165 -19.51 12.16 -5.92
N GLY A 166 -19.67 10.91 -5.49
CA GLY A 166 -19.44 9.71 -6.30
C GLY A 166 -20.21 9.69 -7.62
N GLN A 167 -21.41 10.28 -7.67
CA GLN A 167 -22.22 10.38 -8.89
C GLN A 167 -21.53 11.18 -10.01
N GLU A 168 -20.72 12.20 -9.69
CA GLU A 168 -19.98 13.00 -10.68
C GLU A 168 -18.88 12.22 -11.41
N TYR A 169 -18.53 11.06 -10.86
CA TYR A 169 -17.51 10.12 -11.32
C TYR A 169 -18.11 8.75 -11.72
N GLY A 170 -19.44 8.66 -11.84
CA GLY A 170 -20.14 7.41 -12.17
C GLY A 170 -20.03 6.32 -11.10
N LEU A 171 -19.59 6.65 -9.88
CA LEU A 171 -19.40 5.72 -8.75
C LEU A 171 -20.71 5.41 -8.03
N VAL A 172 -21.78 5.20 -8.80
CA VAL A 172 -23.09 4.81 -8.28
C VAL A 172 -23.15 3.30 -8.02
N LYS A 173 -24.03 2.90 -7.09
CA LYS A 173 -24.28 1.48 -6.81
C LYS A 173 -25.00 0.83 -8.01
N PRO A 174 -24.41 -0.15 -8.71
CA PRO A 174 -25.09 -0.80 -9.83
C PRO A 174 -26.29 -1.62 -9.32
N ARG A 175 -27.30 -1.81 -10.18
CA ARG A 175 -28.52 -2.58 -9.85
C ARG A 175 -28.13 -4.01 -9.45
N GLY A 176 -28.56 -4.46 -8.27
CA GLY A 176 -28.15 -5.77 -7.71
C GLY A 176 -26.71 -5.83 -7.15
N GLY A 177 -25.95 -4.74 -7.24
CA GLY A 177 -24.67 -4.59 -6.56
C GLY A 177 -24.85 -4.49 -5.04
N VAL A 178 -23.84 -4.91 -4.28
CA VAL A 178 -23.84 -4.76 -2.81
C VAL A 178 -23.41 -3.34 -2.42
N ARG A 179 -22.45 -2.78 -3.14
CA ARG A 179 -21.82 -1.45 -2.96
C ARG A 179 -21.46 -0.83 -4.32
N PRO A 180 -21.22 0.48 -4.43
CA PRO A 180 -20.61 1.09 -5.61
C PRO A 180 -19.21 0.55 -5.90
N ASN A 181 -18.73 0.78 -7.12
CA ASN A 181 -17.37 0.42 -7.56
C ASN A 181 -16.28 1.40 -7.08
N GLY A 182 -16.60 2.27 -6.12
CA GLY A 182 -15.72 3.32 -5.63
C GLY A 182 -16.45 4.29 -4.70
N TRP A 183 -15.74 5.32 -4.24
CA TRP A 183 -16.28 6.45 -3.48
C TRP A 183 -15.53 7.72 -3.90
N ALA A 184 -16.17 8.88 -3.87
CA ALA A 184 -15.51 10.17 -4.04
C ALA A 184 -16.04 11.15 -3.01
N PHE A 185 -15.16 11.76 -2.22
CA PHE A 185 -15.51 12.67 -1.15
C PHE A 185 -14.88 14.04 -1.38
N ARG A 186 -15.69 15.11 -1.29
CA ARG A 186 -15.24 16.50 -1.47
C ARG A 186 -15.25 17.24 -0.14
N PHE A 187 -14.15 17.91 0.16
CA PHE A 187 -13.99 18.82 1.29
C PHE A 187 -14.31 20.25 0.82
N PRO A 188 -15.48 20.82 1.15
CA PRO A 188 -15.94 22.06 0.50
C PRO A 188 -15.05 23.28 0.77
N SER A 189 -14.42 23.35 1.95
CA SER A 189 -13.57 24.48 2.38
C SER A 189 -12.32 24.70 1.53
N THR A 190 -11.90 23.70 0.75
CA THR A 190 -10.77 23.78 -0.18
C THR A 190 -11.12 23.24 -1.56
N ASN A 191 -12.37 22.87 -1.80
CA ASN A 191 -12.84 22.16 -3.01
C ASN A 191 -12.01 20.89 -3.34
N THR A 192 -11.25 20.35 -2.38
CA THR A 192 -10.41 19.16 -2.55
C THR A 192 -11.31 17.93 -2.71
N THR A 193 -11.09 17.14 -3.76
CA THR A 193 -11.77 15.83 -3.91
C THR A 193 -10.77 14.69 -3.71
N VAL A 194 -11.10 13.71 -2.87
CA VAL A 194 -10.35 12.46 -2.72
C VAL A 194 -11.26 11.30 -3.08
N LEU A 195 -10.83 10.46 -4.03
CA LEU A 195 -11.63 9.35 -4.53
C LEU A 195 -10.86 8.03 -4.62
N TYR A 196 -11.62 6.94 -4.62
CA TYR A 196 -11.16 5.59 -4.89
C TYR A 196 -12.03 4.92 -5.95
N TYR A 197 -11.41 4.25 -6.93
CA TYR A 197 -12.08 3.38 -7.88
C TYR A 197 -11.49 1.96 -7.84
N TRP A 198 -12.38 0.97 -7.78
CA TRP A 198 -12.03 -0.45 -7.79
C TRP A 198 -11.67 -0.90 -9.21
N SER A 199 -10.38 -1.15 -9.44
CA SER A 199 -9.91 -1.90 -10.60
C SER A 199 -8.75 -2.80 -10.19
N ALA A 200 -9.08 -4.00 -9.72
CA ALA A 200 -8.12 -4.86 -9.04
C ALA A 200 -6.94 -5.34 -9.91
N CYS A 201 -7.10 -5.35 -11.23
CA CYS A 201 -6.06 -5.70 -12.21
C CYS A 201 -5.67 -4.54 -13.14
N LEU A 202 -6.19 -3.32 -12.98
CA LEU A 202 -5.96 -2.17 -13.88
C LEU A 202 -6.22 -2.44 -15.38
N CYS A 203 -7.02 -3.46 -15.70
CA CYS A 203 -7.47 -3.80 -17.05
C CYS A 203 -8.84 -3.18 -17.33
N ASP A 204 -9.17 -3.03 -18.62
CA ASP A 204 -10.56 -2.94 -19.04
C ASP A 204 -11.26 -4.32 -18.96
N LEU A 205 -12.57 -4.31 -18.67
CA LEU A 205 -13.38 -5.51 -18.45
C LEU A 205 -14.68 -5.43 -19.26
N GLU A 206 -14.75 -6.17 -20.36
CA GLU A 206 -15.94 -6.23 -21.22
C GLU A 206 -16.62 -7.62 -21.12
N PRO A 207 -17.95 -7.72 -20.94
CA PRO A 207 -18.65 -9.01 -21.03
C PRO A 207 -18.58 -9.55 -22.45
N ILE A 208 -18.16 -10.82 -22.63
CA ILE A 208 -17.97 -11.46 -23.94
C ILE A 208 -19.32 -11.61 -24.67
N ASP A 209 -20.38 -11.94 -23.94
CA ASP A 209 -21.76 -11.88 -24.44
C ASP A 209 -22.60 -10.92 -23.58
N LYS A 210 -22.83 -9.71 -24.11
CA LYS A 210 -23.64 -8.65 -23.49
C LYS A 210 -25.10 -9.06 -23.21
N LYS A 211 -25.62 -10.17 -23.78
CA LYS A 211 -26.97 -10.67 -23.55
C LYS A 211 -27.05 -11.73 -22.45
N ASN A 212 -25.94 -12.38 -22.12
CA ASN A 212 -25.89 -13.44 -21.11
C ASN A 212 -25.32 -12.90 -19.77
N PRO A 213 -26.13 -12.79 -18.70
CA PRO A 213 -25.64 -12.28 -17.41
C PRO A 213 -24.64 -13.22 -16.70
N ALA A 214 -24.52 -14.47 -17.15
CA ALA A 214 -23.54 -15.46 -16.68
C ALA A 214 -22.35 -15.63 -17.64
N THR A 215 -22.14 -14.67 -18.57
CA THR A 215 -21.01 -14.70 -19.50
C THR A 215 -19.66 -14.51 -18.82
N ASP A 216 -18.61 -15.01 -19.45
CA ASP A 216 -17.23 -14.67 -19.11
C ASP A 216 -16.91 -13.24 -19.56
N TYR A 217 -15.95 -12.60 -18.89
CA TYR A 217 -15.50 -11.24 -19.16
C TYR A 217 -14.11 -11.25 -19.80
N ALA A 218 -13.98 -10.52 -20.89
CA ALA A 218 -12.71 -10.20 -21.52
C ALA A 218 -11.94 -9.20 -20.65
N MET A 219 -10.81 -9.67 -20.09
CA MET A 219 -9.86 -8.86 -19.33
C MET A 219 -8.74 -8.39 -20.26
N HIS A 220 -8.85 -7.16 -20.74
CA HIS A 220 -7.94 -6.58 -21.72
C HIS A 220 -6.69 -6.03 -21.03
N LEU A 221 -5.57 -6.74 -21.16
CA LEU A 221 -4.30 -6.37 -20.52
C LEU A 221 -3.63 -5.13 -21.17
N ASP A 222 -4.03 -4.85 -22.41
CA ASP A 222 -3.59 -3.78 -23.29
C ASP A 222 -4.38 -2.47 -23.10
N ARG A 223 -5.48 -2.50 -22.34
CA ARG A 223 -6.41 -1.37 -22.17
C ARG A 223 -6.51 -0.96 -20.70
N PRO A 224 -6.45 0.34 -20.39
CA PRO A 224 -6.71 0.83 -19.04
C PRO A 224 -8.21 0.65 -18.71
N PRO A 225 -8.61 0.68 -17.43
CA PRO A 225 -10.02 0.56 -17.07
C PRO A 225 -10.83 1.72 -17.64
N ALA A 226 -12.03 1.45 -18.18
CA ALA A 226 -12.90 2.48 -18.78
C ALA A 226 -13.09 3.76 -17.92
N PHE A 227 -13.05 3.64 -16.59
CA PHE A 227 -13.06 4.78 -15.66
C PHE A 227 -11.96 5.81 -15.93
N LEU A 228 -10.72 5.38 -16.22
CA LEU A 228 -9.63 6.30 -16.54
C LEU A 228 -9.85 7.00 -17.88
N HIS A 229 -10.37 6.29 -18.90
CA HIS A 229 -10.75 6.93 -20.16
C HIS A 229 -11.80 8.03 -19.97
N LEU A 230 -12.78 7.80 -19.09
CA LEU A 230 -13.88 8.75 -18.86
C LEU A 230 -13.50 9.92 -17.95
N PHE A 231 -12.68 9.70 -16.91
CA PHE A 231 -12.52 10.67 -15.81
C PHE A 231 -11.09 11.18 -15.58
N LEU A 232 -10.06 10.73 -16.30
CA LEU A 232 -8.68 11.20 -16.09
C LEU A 232 -8.54 12.73 -16.19
N HIS A 233 -9.33 13.36 -17.07
CA HIS A 233 -9.34 14.82 -17.25
C HIS A 233 -9.83 15.61 -16.01
N LYS A 234 -10.43 14.93 -15.01
CA LYS A 234 -10.87 15.51 -13.73
C LYS A 234 -9.86 15.30 -12.59
N MET A 235 -8.68 14.73 -12.87
CA MET A 235 -7.69 14.32 -11.86
C MET A 235 -6.43 15.17 -11.96
N ASP A 236 -5.93 15.64 -10.81
CA ASP A 236 -4.65 16.34 -10.70
C ASP A 236 -3.59 15.47 -10.02
N VAL A 237 -3.99 14.47 -9.22
CA VAL A 237 -3.12 13.40 -8.73
C VAL A 237 -3.77 12.04 -8.96
N LEU A 238 -3.03 11.10 -9.56
CA LEU A 238 -3.47 9.72 -9.79
C LEU A 238 -2.49 8.75 -9.14
N VAL A 239 -3.00 7.84 -8.30
CA VAL A 239 -2.22 6.76 -7.67
C VAL A 239 -2.77 5.42 -8.14
N LEU A 240 -1.99 4.69 -8.93
CA LEU A 240 -2.31 3.37 -9.45
C LEU A 240 -1.70 2.26 -8.58
N ASN A 241 -2.42 1.17 -8.36
CA ASN A 241 -1.81 -0.04 -7.80
C ASN A 241 -2.51 -1.33 -8.27
N THR A 242 -1.75 -2.41 -8.42
CA THR A 242 -2.30 -3.77 -8.51
C THR A 242 -1.29 -4.82 -8.07
N GLY A 243 -1.75 -5.87 -7.40
CA GLY A 243 -0.92 -7.02 -7.06
C GLY A 243 -1.71 -8.27 -6.73
N HIS A 244 -2.46 -8.26 -5.63
CA HIS A 244 -2.90 -9.50 -5.00
C HIS A 244 -4.03 -10.23 -5.73
N HIS A 245 -4.74 -9.55 -6.63
CA HIS A 245 -5.78 -10.16 -7.47
C HIS A 245 -5.23 -10.93 -8.67
N TRP A 246 -3.94 -10.79 -8.99
CA TRP A 246 -3.24 -11.62 -9.98
C TRP A 246 -2.97 -13.02 -9.44
N ASN A 247 -4.02 -13.85 -9.39
CA ASN A 247 -3.91 -15.28 -9.09
C ASN A 247 -5.05 -16.09 -9.76
N ARG A 248 -4.80 -17.38 -10.01
CA ARG A 248 -5.73 -18.25 -10.77
C ARG A 248 -7.11 -18.37 -10.11
N GLY A 249 -7.17 -18.37 -8.78
CA GLY A 249 -8.42 -18.45 -8.04
C GLY A 249 -9.30 -17.22 -8.25
N LYS A 250 -8.73 -16.01 -8.15
CA LYS A 250 -9.47 -14.76 -8.38
C LYS A 250 -9.89 -14.61 -9.84
N LEU A 251 -9.02 -14.88 -10.81
CA LEU A 251 -9.41 -14.79 -12.24
C LEU A 251 -10.57 -15.74 -12.57
N ARG A 252 -10.52 -17.00 -12.12
CA ARG A 252 -11.63 -17.96 -12.29
C ARG A 252 -12.91 -17.52 -11.58
N ALA A 253 -12.83 -17.11 -10.31
CA ALA A 253 -14.00 -16.72 -9.52
C ALA A 253 -14.68 -15.43 -10.01
N ASN A 254 -13.99 -14.61 -10.82
CA ASN A 254 -14.56 -13.43 -11.47
C ASN A 254 -14.88 -13.68 -12.96
N HIS A 255 -14.73 -14.91 -13.47
CA HIS A 255 -14.97 -15.25 -14.87
C HIS A 255 -14.11 -14.45 -15.86
N TRP A 256 -12.86 -14.16 -15.50
CA TRP A 256 -11.96 -13.32 -16.31
C TRP A 256 -11.10 -14.15 -17.27
N VAL A 257 -11.28 -13.87 -18.57
CA VAL A 257 -10.50 -14.46 -19.68
C VAL A 257 -9.53 -13.41 -20.20
N VAL A 258 -8.23 -13.74 -20.22
CA VAL A 258 -7.16 -12.85 -20.68
C VAL A 258 -7.33 -12.52 -22.17
N HIS A 259 -7.36 -11.23 -22.50
CA HIS A 259 -7.40 -10.71 -23.86
C HIS A 259 -6.27 -9.69 -24.12
N VAL A 260 -5.82 -9.62 -25.36
CA VAL A 260 -4.92 -8.59 -25.92
C VAL A 260 -5.40 -8.31 -27.34
N ASP A 261 -5.39 -7.04 -27.79
CA ASP A 261 -5.85 -6.63 -29.12
C ASP A 261 -7.28 -7.09 -29.45
N GLY A 262 -8.13 -7.18 -28.42
CA GLY A 262 -9.51 -7.67 -28.54
C GLY A 262 -9.69 -9.19 -28.61
N MET A 263 -8.61 -9.98 -28.63
CA MET A 263 -8.66 -11.43 -28.85
C MET A 263 -8.19 -12.24 -27.61
N PRO A 264 -8.75 -13.45 -27.36
CA PRO A 264 -8.31 -14.31 -26.26
C PRO A 264 -6.84 -14.69 -26.38
N ASN A 265 -6.01 -14.32 -25.39
CA ASN A 265 -4.56 -14.55 -25.43
C ASN A 265 -4.14 -15.67 -24.47
N LYS A 266 -3.95 -16.88 -25.03
CA LYS A 266 -3.45 -18.05 -24.29
C LYS A 266 -1.93 -18.06 -24.07
N LYS A 267 -1.17 -17.16 -24.71
CA LYS A 267 0.29 -17.09 -24.54
C LYS A 267 0.67 -16.43 -23.22
N LEU A 268 -0.11 -15.43 -22.77
CA LEU A 268 0.00 -14.83 -21.43
C LEU A 268 -0.74 -15.64 -20.35
N ALA A 269 -0.66 -16.97 -20.42
CA ALA A 269 -1.26 -17.86 -19.41
C ALA A 269 -0.51 -17.87 -18.06
N MET A 270 0.74 -17.39 -18.05
CA MET A 270 1.49 -17.13 -16.83
C MET A 270 1.07 -15.79 -16.23
N ILE A 271 0.50 -15.84 -15.03
CA ILE A 271 -0.09 -14.69 -14.35
C ILE A 271 0.94 -13.61 -14.00
N GLY A 272 2.20 -13.99 -13.74
CA GLY A 272 3.29 -13.04 -13.55
C GLY A 272 3.53 -12.18 -14.79
N ASP A 273 3.58 -12.81 -15.96
CA ASP A 273 3.81 -12.13 -17.23
C ASP A 273 2.61 -11.28 -17.64
N ALA A 274 1.39 -11.80 -17.45
CA ALA A 274 0.14 -11.03 -17.66
C ALA A 274 0.07 -9.79 -16.77
N LYS A 275 0.44 -9.92 -15.48
CA LYS A 275 0.57 -8.78 -14.56
C LYS A 275 1.62 -7.79 -15.08
N ASN A 276 2.82 -8.27 -15.40
CA ASN A 276 3.93 -7.41 -15.81
C ASN A 276 3.59 -6.64 -17.11
N PHE A 277 3.04 -7.32 -18.11
CA PHE A 277 2.54 -6.72 -19.34
C PHE A 277 1.52 -5.61 -19.05
N THR A 278 0.55 -5.87 -18.18
CA THR A 278 -0.49 -4.88 -17.81
C THR A 278 0.11 -3.67 -17.10
N ILE A 279 1.06 -3.87 -16.17
CA ILE A 279 1.73 -2.77 -15.44
C ILE A 279 2.52 -1.89 -16.41
N HIS A 280 3.30 -2.46 -17.33
CA HIS A 280 3.97 -1.70 -18.38
C HIS A 280 2.97 -1.00 -19.32
N GLY A 281 1.87 -1.67 -19.68
CA GLY A 281 0.79 -1.11 -20.52
C GLY A 281 0.13 0.12 -19.91
N ILE A 282 -0.35 0.03 -18.67
CA ILE A 282 -1.02 1.14 -17.98
C ILE A 282 -0.08 2.32 -17.73
N VAL A 283 1.17 2.07 -17.32
CA VAL A 283 2.15 3.14 -17.09
C VAL A 283 2.50 3.86 -18.39
N ASN A 284 2.72 3.13 -19.49
CA ASN A 284 2.92 3.71 -20.82
C ASN A 284 1.68 4.50 -21.30
N TRP A 285 0.47 3.99 -21.06
CA TRP A 285 -0.76 4.68 -21.42
C TRP A 285 -0.94 6.00 -20.67
N VAL A 286 -0.71 6.02 -19.35
CA VAL A 286 -0.76 7.24 -18.53
C VAL A 286 0.33 8.21 -18.97
N ASN A 287 1.56 7.74 -19.20
CA ASN A 287 2.67 8.56 -19.69
C ASN A 287 2.32 9.31 -20.98
N LYS A 288 1.61 8.65 -21.91
CA LYS A 288 1.08 9.27 -23.15
C LYS A 288 -0.06 10.27 -22.94
N GLN A 289 -0.69 10.28 -21.76
CA GLN A 289 -1.70 11.30 -21.41
C GLN A 289 -1.10 12.51 -20.68
N LEU A 290 0.06 12.40 -20.02
CA LEU A 290 0.67 13.50 -19.26
C LEU A 290 0.84 14.80 -20.08
N PRO A 291 1.29 14.78 -21.36
CA PRO A 291 1.37 16.00 -22.17
C PRO A 291 0.02 16.67 -22.47
N LYS A 292 -1.10 15.94 -22.36
CA LYS A 292 -2.46 16.47 -22.55
C LYS A 292 -3.06 17.04 -21.26
N TYR A 293 -2.52 16.62 -20.11
CA TYR A 293 -3.01 16.99 -18.78
C TYR A 293 -1.81 17.46 -17.93
N PRO A 294 -1.24 18.65 -18.20
CA PRO A 294 0.02 19.09 -17.58
C PRO A 294 -0.04 19.27 -16.06
N ARG A 295 -1.25 19.35 -15.46
CA ARG A 295 -1.44 19.35 -14.00
C ARG A 295 -1.40 17.95 -13.36
N LEU A 296 -1.55 16.89 -14.15
CA LEU A 296 -1.67 15.51 -13.64
C LEU A 296 -0.34 14.97 -13.13
N LYS A 297 -0.27 14.70 -11.83
CA LYS A 297 0.86 14.03 -11.17
C LYS A 297 0.50 12.55 -10.99
N ALA A 298 1.09 11.69 -11.83
CA ALA A 298 0.81 10.26 -11.84
C ALA A 298 1.85 9.48 -11.04
N PHE A 299 1.37 8.61 -10.16
CA PHE A 299 2.14 7.68 -9.36
C PHE A 299 1.68 6.24 -9.64
N TYR A 300 2.64 5.33 -9.81
CA TYR A 300 2.40 3.91 -9.66
C TYR A 300 2.93 3.49 -8.29
N ARG A 301 2.09 2.92 -7.43
CA ARG A 301 2.49 2.40 -6.13
C ARG A 301 2.95 0.95 -6.28
N SER A 302 4.13 0.66 -5.75
CA SER A 302 4.67 -0.70 -5.74
C SER A 302 3.80 -1.67 -4.91
N ILE A 303 4.06 -2.97 -5.08
CA ILE A 303 3.30 -4.04 -4.43
C ILE A 303 3.42 -3.97 -2.91
N SER A 304 2.28 -4.13 -2.22
CA SER A 304 2.28 -4.36 -0.79
C SER A 304 2.80 -5.77 -0.52
N PRO A 305 3.73 -5.97 0.42
CA PRO A 305 4.14 -7.31 0.81
C PRO A 305 3.01 -8.03 1.56
N ARG A 306 3.20 -9.33 1.74
CA ARG A 306 2.39 -10.24 2.56
C ARG A 306 3.34 -11.06 3.43
N HIS A 307 2.95 -11.39 4.66
CA HIS A 307 3.85 -12.03 5.63
C HIS A 307 3.30 -13.35 6.16
N PHE A 308 3.01 -14.31 5.28
CA PHE A 308 2.62 -15.66 5.71
C PHE A 308 3.85 -16.47 6.13
N VAL A 309 3.76 -17.09 7.32
CA VAL A 309 4.72 -18.04 7.89
C VAL A 309 4.04 -19.41 8.00
N ASN A 310 4.81 -20.49 7.82
CA ASN A 310 4.37 -21.90 7.91
C ASN A 310 3.21 -22.30 6.97
N GLY A 311 2.94 -21.51 5.93
CA GLY A 311 1.91 -21.80 4.93
C GLY A 311 1.59 -20.57 4.08
N ASP A 312 0.42 -20.58 3.45
CA ASP A 312 -0.16 -19.46 2.72
C ASP A 312 -1.65 -19.29 3.15
N TRP A 313 -2.34 -18.28 2.61
CA TRP A 313 -3.73 -17.91 2.93
C TRP A 313 -4.75 -19.06 2.87
N ASN A 314 -4.45 -20.13 2.12
CA ASN A 314 -5.29 -21.31 1.96
C ASN A 314 -4.66 -22.62 2.45
N THR A 315 -3.49 -22.58 3.09
CA THR A 315 -2.77 -23.77 3.59
C THR A 315 -2.35 -23.64 5.06
N GLY A 316 -2.99 -22.75 5.81
CA GLY A 316 -2.78 -22.59 7.25
C GLY A 316 -1.65 -21.62 7.65
N GLY A 317 -1.20 -20.76 6.72
CA GLY A 317 -0.18 -19.77 7.03
C GLY A 317 -0.66 -18.68 7.99
N SER A 318 0.26 -18.15 8.81
CA SER A 318 -0.02 -17.14 9.84
C SER A 318 0.93 -15.94 9.82
N CYS A 319 0.56 -14.90 10.55
CA CYS A 319 1.30 -13.66 10.80
C CYS A 319 0.98 -13.18 12.22
N ASP A 320 1.37 -13.99 13.21
CA ASP A 320 1.16 -13.72 14.63
C ASP A 320 2.29 -12.89 15.29
N ASN A 321 3.25 -12.37 14.51
CA ASN A 321 4.27 -11.49 15.08
C ASN A 321 3.62 -10.19 15.57
N THR A 322 3.79 -9.87 16.85
CA THR A 322 3.32 -8.63 17.49
C THR A 322 4.47 -7.69 17.86
N THR A 323 5.72 -8.13 17.68
CA THR A 323 6.92 -7.38 18.05
C THR A 323 7.39 -6.52 16.88
N PRO A 324 7.49 -5.18 17.02
CA PRO A 324 7.94 -4.28 15.96
C PRO A 324 9.45 -4.37 15.72
N MET A 325 9.91 -5.51 15.21
CA MET A 325 11.30 -5.80 14.87
C MET A 325 11.84 -4.98 13.69
N SER A 326 11.05 -4.05 13.17
CA SER A 326 11.42 -3.04 12.16
C SER A 326 12.27 -1.91 12.72
N VAL A 327 12.18 -1.61 14.03
CA VAL A 327 12.87 -0.46 14.63
C VAL A 327 14.38 -0.54 14.39
N GLY A 328 14.93 0.52 13.79
CA GLY A 328 16.35 0.62 13.46
C GLY A 328 16.80 -0.17 12.21
N LYS A 329 15.96 -1.02 11.62
CA LYS A 329 16.27 -1.67 10.33
C LYS A 329 16.20 -0.65 9.20
N GLU A 330 17.23 -0.65 8.37
CA GLU A 330 17.49 0.35 7.34
C GLU A 330 17.36 -0.23 5.93
N ILE A 331 16.83 0.57 5.00
CA ILE A 331 16.69 0.28 3.57
C ILE A 331 17.67 1.19 2.82
N LEU A 332 18.65 0.59 2.15
CA LEU A 332 19.76 1.28 1.49
C LEU A 332 19.79 1.07 -0.03
N GLN A 333 19.01 0.14 -0.58
CA GLN A 333 19.02 -0.20 -1.99
C GLN A 333 18.44 0.91 -2.89
N ASP A 334 18.98 1.03 -4.11
CA ASP A 334 18.48 1.98 -5.10
C ASP A 334 17.45 1.40 -6.07
N GLU A 335 17.44 0.08 -6.28
CA GLU A 335 16.39 -0.56 -7.06
C GLU A 335 15.20 -0.91 -6.17
N SER A 336 13.99 -0.77 -6.72
CA SER A 336 12.77 -1.17 -6.02
C SER A 336 12.71 -2.67 -5.85
N SER A 337 12.26 -3.14 -4.69
CA SER A 337 11.96 -4.55 -4.46
C SER A 337 10.73 -5.04 -5.26
N ASP A 338 9.97 -4.14 -5.89
CA ASP A 338 9.01 -4.48 -6.95
C ASP A 338 9.61 -4.17 -8.33
N TYR A 339 10.35 -5.14 -8.88
CA TYR A 339 10.99 -5.02 -10.19
C TYR A 339 9.98 -4.70 -11.32
N SER A 340 8.74 -5.21 -11.25
CA SER A 340 7.70 -4.92 -12.24
C SER A 340 7.31 -3.44 -12.22
N ALA A 341 6.99 -2.91 -11.04
CA ALA A 341 6.63 -1.50 -10.89
C ALA A 341 7.81 -0.57 -11.21
N GLY A 342 9.00 -0.89 -10.67
CA GLY A 342 10.20 -0.07 -10.82
C GLY A 342 10.68 0.07 -12.27
N ASN A 343 10.62 -1.00 -13.07
CA ASN A 343 11.00 -0.91 -14.48
C ASN A 343 9.89 -0.33 -15.37
N ALA A 344 8.61 -0.53 -15.04
CA ALA A 344 7.52 0.05 -15.83
C ALA A 344 7.53 1.59 -15.83
N VAL A 345 7.90 2.22 -14.71
CA VAL A 345 8.00 3.69 -14.61
C VAL A 345 9.33 4.27 -15.13
N LYS A 346 10.36 3.44 -15.33
CA LYS A 346 11.71 3.89 -15.66
C LYS A 346 11.73 4.58 -17.03
N GLY A 347 12.18 5.83 -17.07
CA GLY A 347 12.16 6.66 -18.28
C GLY A 347 10.80 7.27 -18.63
N THR A 348 9.81 7.21 -17.72
CA THR A 348 8.48 7.82 -17.91
C THR A 348 8.27 9.02 -16.97
N GLY A 349 7.23 9.82 -17.25
CA GLY A 349 6.77 10.87 -16.34
C GLY A 349 6.00 10.36 -15.13
N VAL A 350 5.57 9.09 -15.13
CA VAL A 350 4.92 8.44 -13.97
C VAL A 350 5.98 8.18 -12.91
N LYS A 351 5.70 8.50 -11.64
CA LYS A 351 6.64 8.31 -10.52
C LYS A 351 6.34 7.03 -9.75
N LEU A 352 7.36 6.43 -9.14
CA LEU A 352 7.17 5.29 -8.24
C LEU A 352 6.84 5.81 -6.83
N LEU A 353 5.70 5.38 -6.28
CA LEU A 353 5.49 5.39 -4.83
C LEU A 353 5.98 4.04 -4.30
N ASP A 354 7.29 3.98 -3.99
CA ASP A 354 7.98 2.75 -3.61
C ASP A 354 7.80 2.45 -2.12
N ILE A 355 6.91 1.50 -1.83
CA ILE A 355 6.53 1.13 -0.46
C ILE A 355 6.91 -0.30 -0.10
N THR A 356 7.43 -1.09 -1.06
CA THR A 356 7.59 -2.54 -0.88
C THR A 356 8.64 -2.86 0.15
N ALA A 357 9.85 -2.28 0.03
CA ALA A 357 10.96 -2.56 0.92
C ALA A 357 10.69 -2.11 2.37
N LEU A 358 10.18 -0.90 2.58
CA LEU A 358 9.86 -0.39 3.92
C LEU A 358 8.71 -1.19 4.58
N SER A 359 7.71 -1.64 3.81
CA SER A 359 6.62 -2.46 4.34
C SER A 359 7.01 -3.91 4.59
N GLN A 360 8.04 -4.43 3.92
CA GLN A 360 8.56 -5.80 4.10
C GLN A 360 9.21 -6.01 5.49
N LEU A 361 9.50 -4.91 6.20
CA LEU A 361 10.00 -4.91 7.57
C LEU A 361 8.88 -4.90 8.63
N ARG A 362 7.62 -4.73 8.22
CA ARG A 362 6.47 -4.39 9.08
C ARG A 362 5.50 -5.56 9.28
N ASP A 363 6.00 -6.79 9.33
CA ASP A 363 5.14 -7.99 9.42
C ASP A 363 4.12 -7.93 10.56
N GLU A 364 4.45 -7.22 11.65
CA GLU A 364 3.57 -7.03 12.80
C GLU A 364 2.35 -6.11 12.55
N GLY A 365 2.35 -5.34 11.45
CA GLY A 365 1.27 -4.40 11.10
C GLY A 365 0.04 -5.04 10.42
N HIS A 366 0.07 -6.35 10.14
CA HIS A 366 -1.03 -7.06 9.50
C HIS A 366 -2.24 -7.28 10.42
N ILE A 367 -3.40 -7.57 9.82
CA ILE A 367 -4.64 -7.87 10.54
C ILE A 367 -4.58 -9.23 11.23
N SER A 368 -3.83 -10.20 10.70
CA SER A 368 -3.64 -11.51 11.34
C SER A 368 -5.00 -12.21 11.55
N ARG A 369 -5.17 -12.91 12.67
CA ARG A 369 -6.42 -13.54 13.12
C ARG A 369 -7.48 -12.57 13.65
N PHE A 370 -7.19 -11.27 13.70
CA PHE A 370 -8.07 -10.30 14.36
C PHE A 370 -9.30 -9.99 13.49
N SER A 371 -10.50 -10.10 14.07
CA SER A 371 -11.75 -9.94 13.33
C SER A 371 -12.92 -9.59 14.26
N ILE A 372 -13.89 -8.86 13.73
CA ILE A 372 -15.09 -8.43 14.48
C ILE A 372 -15.93 -9.64 14.95
N THR A 373 -15.98 -10.70 14.14
CA THR A 373 -16.84 -11.87 14.38
C THR A 373 -16.08 -13.06 15.00
N ALA A 374 -14.86 -12.83 15.51
CA ALA A 374 -14.05 -13.82 16.23
C ALA A 374 -13.96 -15.23 15.59
N SER A 375 -13.84 -15.31 14.25
CA SER A 375 -13.72 -16.59 13.54
C SER A 375 -12.25 -16.99 13.35
N PRO A 376 -11.73 -18.06 13.98
CA PRO A 376 -10.28 -18.28 14.07
C PRO A 376 -9.61 -18.92 12.84
N ALA A 377 -10.35 -19.28 11.80
CA ALA A 377 -9.90 -20.26 10.80
C ALA A 377 -8.94 -19.74 9.72
N VAL A 378 -8.89 -18.44 9.45
CA VAL A 378 -8.06 -17.85 8.37
C VAL A 378 -7.48 -16.51 8.84
N GLN A 379 -6.17 -16.33 8.69
CA GLN A 379 -5.51 -15.05 8.98
C GLN A 379 -5.38 -14.18 7.73
N ASP A 380 -5.52 -12.86 7.93
CA ASP A 380 -5.28 -11.86 6.89
C ASP A 380 -3.88 -11.25 7.03
N CYS A 381 -2.91 -11.91 6.39
CA CYS A 381 -1.51 -11.51 6.32
C CYS A 381 -1.18 -10.74 5.04
N LEU A 382 -2.19 -10.05 4.49
CA LEU A 382 -2.14 -9.28 3.26
C LEU A 382 -2.58 -7.84 3.51
N HIS A 383 -3.73 -7.67 4.16
CA HIS A 383 -4.24 -6.36 4.57
C HIS A 383 -3.59 -5.90 5.87
N TRP A 384 -3.55 -4.58 6.04
CA TRP A 384 -2.96 -3.89 7.18
C TRP A 384 -4.02 -3.47 8.19
N CYS A 385 -3.65 -3.41 9.47
CA CYS A 385 -4.42 -2.66 10.45
C CYS A 385 -4.32 -1.16 10.15
N LEU A 386 -5.39 -0.42 10.48
CA LEU A 386 -5.46 1.04 10.40
C LEU A 386 -5.91 1.63 11.74
N PRO A 387 -5.17 2.62 12.31
CA PRO A 387 -3.93 3.24 11.81
C PRO A 387 -2.76 2.24 11.72
N GLY A 388 -1.75 2.55 10.89
CA GLY A 388 -0.66 1.64 10.60
C GLY A 388 0.11 1.93 9.30
N VAL A 389 0.66 0.87 8.70
CA VAL A 389 1.60 0.95 7.56
C VAL A 389 1.11 1.79 6.37
N PRO A 390 -0.17 1.75 5.95
CA PRO A 390 -0.67 2.61 4.87
C PRO A 390 -0.67 4.12 5.17
N ASP A 391 -0.63 4.52 6.45
CA ASP A 391 -0.53 5.93 6.81
C ASP A 391 0.82 6.50 6.34
N THR A 392 1.90 5.75 6.54
CA THR A 392 3.24 6.10 6.03
C THR A 392 3.31 6.18 4.50
N TRP A 393 2.55 5.36 3.77
CA TRP A 393 2.48 5.49 2.30
C TRP A 393 1.86 6.82 1.88
N ASN A 394 0.91 7.33 2.67
CA ASN A 394 0.26 8.61 2.46
C ASN A 394 1.14 9.80 2.88
N GLU A 395 1.98 9.65 3.90
CA GLU A 395 3.02 10.63 4.23
C GLU A 395 4.04 10.78 3.10
N ILE A 396 4.54 9.66 2.57
CA ILE A 396 5.47 9.66 1.44
C ILE A 396 4.81 10.26 0.19
N LEU A 397 3.55 9.92 -0.09
CA LEU A 397 2.77 10.53 -1.18
C LEU A 397 2.62 12.05 -0.99
N PHE A 398 2.30 12.52 0.22
CA PHE A 398 2.16 13.94 0.54
C PHE A 398 3.47 14.72 0.36
N ALA A 399 4.61 14.11 0.69
CA ALA A 399 5.93 14.66 0.47
C ALA A 399 6.29 14.72 -1.03
N LEU A 400 6.06 13.63 -1.77
CA LEU A 400 6.25 13.58 -3.23
C LEU A 400 5.41 14.62 -3.99
N ILE A 401 4.15 14.84 -3.59
CA ILE A 401 3.28 15.89 -4.15
C ILE A 401 3.86 17.29 -3.87
N SER A 402 4.50 17.49 -2.70
CA SER A 402 5.17 18.75 -2.32
C SER A 402 6.33 19.05 -3.27
N ASP A 403 7.27 18.10 -3.43
CA ASP A 403 8.46 18.28 -4.24
C ASP A 403 8.14 18.45 -5.73
N MET A 404 7.16 17.70 -6.24
CA MET A 404 6.66 17.90 -7.61
C MET A 404 5.93 19.23 -7.83
N SER A 405 5.58 19.97 -6.78
CA SER A 405 4.94 21.30 -6.92
C SER A 405 5.99 22.39 -7.02
N LYS A 406 7.05 22.32 -6.20
CA LYS A 406 8.21 23.24 -6.27
C LYS A 406 8.85 23.23 -7.68
N LEU A 407 8.99 22.06 -8.28
CA LEU A 407 9.54 21.87 -9.65
C LEU A 407 8.61 22.35 -10.79
N GLN A 408 7.46 22.96 -10.50
CA GLN A 408 6.56 23.58 -11.49
C GLN A 408 6.41 25.10 -11.29
N ASP A 409 6.96 25.63 -10.19
CA ASP A 409 6.99 27.06 -9.86
C ASP A 409 8.38 27.68 -10.13
N GLU A 410 9.32 26.89 -10.66
CA GLU A 410 10.65 27.24 -11.21
C GLU A 410 10.67 27.10 -12.75
#